data_AF-A0A8J4XP39-F1
#
_entry.id   AF-A0A8J4XP39-F1
#
_cell.length_a   1.000
_cell.length_b   1.000
_cell.length_c   1.000
_cell.angle_alpha   90.00
_cell.angle_beta   90.00
_cell.angle_gamma   90.00
#
_symmetry.space_group_name_H-M   'P 1'
#
loop_
_entity.id
_entity.type
_entity.pdbx_description
1 polymer ?
#
loop_
_entity_poly.entity_id
_entity_poly.type
_entity_poly.pdbx_seq_one_letter_code
_entity_poly.pdbx_strand_id
1 'polypeptide(L)'
;MWGEFEDEEQDQRKECHEAQPSSERPCAASEVTGNTTTREDDIYALPLRDRVLHIVAASNIEVKSQQKYDPDLTYEERKEIIEKLLKEKPGQFLYRFGKHLEQEHLQHFLEYEGDVEVDHFLAEALKNKNKHTAKITARNRRYAALQKMRRGGDYFSEQEMERRDPLLYDHLIGQHQTREEREEKYNATTTDTNKVDENPAFDLLDIQAKDEEERYFDKDEEEEKS
;
A
#
# COMPACT_ATOMS: atom_id res chain seq x y z
N MET A 1 22.50 -28.43 -24.17
CA MET A 1 22.18 -27.75 -25.43
C MET A 1 21.25 -26.62 -25.05
N TRP A 2 21.85 -25.48 -24.72
CA TRP A 2 21.15 -24.26 -24.32
C TRP A 2 20.89 -23.46 -25.58
N GLY A 3 19.63 -23.19 -25.90
CA GLY A 3 19.23 -22.43 -27.07
C GLY A 3 19.61 -20.96 -26.90
N GLU A 4 20.29 -20.46 -27.92
CA GLU A 4 20.57 -19.05 -28.16
C GLU A 4 19.24 -18.28 -28.17
N PHE A 5 19.12 -17.26 -27.32
CA PHE A 5 18.04 -16.29 -27.40
C PHE A 5 18.67 -15.03 -28.00
N GLU A 6 18.34 -14.76 -29.25
CA GLU A 6 18.84 -13.59 -29.97
C GLU A 6 18.25 -12.32 -29.32
N ASP A 7 19.16 -11.40 -28.96
CA ASP A 7 18.85 -10.04 -28.57
C ASP A 7 18.37 -9.27 -29.82
N GLU A 8 17.10 -8.87 -29.86
CA GLU A 8 16.68 -7.77 -30.73
C GLU A 8 15.93 -6.69 -29.94
N GLU A 9 16.62 -5.56 -29.91
CA GLU A 9 16.32 -4.25 -29.36
C GLU A 9 15.19 -3.56 -30.14
N GLN A 10 14.08 -3.22 -29.48
CA GLN A 10 13.26 -2.05 -29.86
C GLN A 10 12.63 -1.40 -28.61
N ASP A 11 13.37 -0.46 -28.02
CA ASP A 11 12.90 0.48 -27.01
C ASP A 11 12.11 1.62 -27.70
N GLN A 12 10.82 1.37 -27.97
CA GLN A 12 9.91 2.45 -28.35
C GLN A 12 9.31 3.05 -27.08
N ARG A 13 9.90 4.17 -26.66
CA ARG A 13 9.37 5.07 -25.62
C ARG A 13 7.91 5.42 -25.94
N LYS A 14 6.98 4.92 -25.13
CA LYS A 14 5.60 5.42 -25.12
C LYS A 14 5.58 6.77 -24.42
N GLU A 15 5.21 7.81 -25.17
CA GLU A 15 4.78 9.10 -24.66
C GLU A 15 3.57 8.89 -23.72
N CYS A 16 3.75 9.18 -22.44
CA CYS A 16 2.66 9.29 -21.48
C CYS A 16 2.05 10.68 -21.65
N HIS A 17 0.81 10.73 -22.15
CA HIS A 17 0.03 11.97 -22.18
C HIS A 17 -0.16 12.53 -20.75
N GLU A 18 0.13 13.82 -20.61
CA GLU A 18 0.00 14.60 -19.38
C GLU A 18 -1.44 14.57 -18.85
N ALA A 19 -1.60 14.08 -17.62
CA ALA A 19 -2.81 14.31 -16.85
C ALA A 19 -2.77 15.73 -16.27
N GLN A 20 -3.79 16.52 -16.58
CA GLN A 20 -3.91 17.89 -16.06
C GLN A 20 -4.14 17.89 -14.53
N PRO A 21 -3.50 18.82 -13.79
CA PRO A 21 -3.68 18.93 -12.34
C PRO A 21 -5.02 19.59 -11.99
N SER A 22 -5.85 18.88 -11.22
CA SER A 22 -7.08 19.40 -10.65
C SER A 22 -6.79 20.34 -9.47
N SER A 23 -7.51 21.46 -9.48
CA SER A 23 -7.45 22.64 -8.60
C SER A 23 -7.27 22.40 -7.09
N GLU A 24 -6.33 23.15 -6.55
CA GLU A 24 -6.02 23.33 -5.13
C GLU A 24 -7.21 23.92 -4.35
N ARG A 25 -7.46 23.38 -3.14
CA ARG A 25 -8.18 24.08 -2.07
C ARG A 25 -7.14 24.60 -1.07
N PRO A 26 -7.12 25.89 -0.72
CA PRO A 26 -6.20 26.40 0.29
C PRO A 26 -6.77 26.10 1.68
N CYS A 27 -6.12 25.19 2.43
CA CYS A 27 -6.35 25.08 3.86
C CYS A 27 -5.45 26.09 4.58
N ALA A 28 -6.09 26.88 5.42
CA ALA A 28 -5.57 28.06 6.10
C ALA A 28 -4.38 27.77 7.01
N ALA A 29 -3.57 28.81 7.16
CA ALA A 29 -2.39 28.93 7.99
C ALA A 29 -2.62 28.51 9.46
N SER A 30 -1.67 27.74 9.98
CA SER A 30 -1.23 27.86 11.36
C SER A 30 0.27 28.11 11.34
N GLU A 31 0.63 29.34 11.71
CA GLU A 31 1.97 29.77 12.04
C GLU A 31 2.41 29.08 13.34
N VAL A 32 3.53 28.37 13.32
CA VAL A 32 4.31 28.12 14.53
C VAL A 32 5.78 28.35 14.20
N THR A 33 6.27 29.47 14.70
CA THR A 33 7.66 29.91 14.74
C THR A 33 8.47 28.98 15.64
N GLY A 34 9.54 28.42 15.09
CA GLY A 34 10.55 27.65 15.82
C GLY A 34 11.87 27.69 15.09
N ASN A 35 12.49 28.87 15.00
CA ASN A 35 13.82 29.05 14.43
C ASN A 35 14.87 28.42 15.36
N THR A 36 15.26 27.18 15.07
CA THR A 36 16.61 26.69 15.41
C THR A 36 17.36 26.43 14.12
N THR A 37 17.52 27.47 13.30
CA THR A 37 18.52 27.48 12.22
C THR A 37 19.88 27.71 12.85
N THR A 38 20.40 26.70 13.55
CA THR A 38 21.85 26.57 13.72
C THR A 38 22.42 26.49 12.30
N ARG A 39 23.40 27.34 11.96
CA ARG A 39 24.05 27.32 10.64
C ARG A 39 24.50 25.88 10.36
N GLU A 40 24.16 25.36 9.19
CA GLU A 40 24.39 23.94 8.81
C GLU A 40 25.87 23.53 8.99
N ASP A 41 26.79 24.49 8.93
CA ASP A 41 28.23 24.32 9.13
C ASP A 41 28.66 23.99 10.58
N ASP A 42 27.87 24.37 11.60
CA ASP A 42 28.22 24.16 13.01
C ASP A 42 27.89 22.74 13.50
N ILE A 43 27.00 22.02 12.80
CA ILE A 43 26.53 20.69 13.20
C ILE A 43 27.64 19.64 12.98
N TYR A 44 28.40 19.76 11.88
CA TYR A 44 29.50 18.86 11.56
C TYR A 44 30.79 19.16 12.34
N ALA A 45 30.79 20.13 13.25
CA ALA A 45 31.89 20.33 14.21
C ALA A 45 31.70 19.49 15.49
N LEU A 46 30.48 18.99 15.75
CA LEU A 46 30.17 18.21 16.94
C LEU A 46 30.71 16.78 16.86
N PRO A 47 30.93 16.10 18.00
CA PRO A 47 31.20 14.66 18.02
C PRO A 47 30.12 13.87 17.28
N LEU A 48 30.50 12.74 16.66
CA LEU A 48 29.59 11.96 15.81
C LEU A 48 28.31 11.53 16.54
N ARG A 49 28.46 11.16 17.82
CA ARG A 49 27.37 10.88 18.75
C ARG A 49 26.35 12.01 18.83
N ASP A 50 26.81 13.25 19.01
CA ASP A 50 25.91 14.39 19.21
C ASP A 50 25.24 14.82 17.89
N ARG A 51 25.87 14.56 16.74
CA ARG A 51 25.24 14.71 15.42
C ARG A 51 24.07 13.75 15.25
N VAL A 52 24.27 12.47 15.59
CA VAL A 52 23.22 11.45 15.56
C VAL A 52 22.02 11.91 16.40
N LEU A 53 22.27 12.42 17.62
CA LEU A 53 21.21 12.92 18.50
C LEU A 53 20.50 14.13 17.90
N HIS A 54 21.25 15.12 17.39
CA HIS A 54 20.69 16.33 16.81
C HIS A 54 19.79 16.03 15.61
N ILE A 55 20.24 15.17 14.68
CA ILE A 55 19.50 14.83 13.47
C ILE A 55 18.18 14.14 13.81
N VAL A 56 18.21 13.15 14.72
CA VAL A 56 17.00 12.45 15.14
C VAL A 56 16.05 13.41 15.88
N ALA A 57 16.59 14.27 16.76
CA ALA A 57 15.79 15.24 17.51
C ALA A 57 15.27 16.41 16.65
N ALA A 58 15.91 16.73 15.52
CA ALA A 58 15.44 17.74 14.58
C ALA A 58 14.42 17.16 13.59
N SER A 59 14.58 15.91 13.19
CA SER A 59 13.66 15.23 12.28
C SER A 59 12.27 15.05 12.89
N ASN A 60 11.22 14.97 12.07
CA ASN A 60 9.84 14.85 12.53
C ASN A 60 9.46 13.37 12.81
N ILE A 61 10.22 12.71 13.68
CA ILE A 61 10.05 11.29 14.05
C ILE A 61 9.42 11.18 15.43
N GLU A 62 8.49 10.24 15.59
CA GLU A 62 7.90 9.85 16.87
C GLU A 62 8.93 9.24 17.82
N VAL A 63 9.35 10.01 18.82
CA VAL A 63 10.32 9.60 19.84
C VAL A 63 9.65 8.76 20.93
N LYS A 64 8.44 9.16 21.35
CA LYS A 64 7.62 8.48 22.37
C LYS A 64 6.17 8.39 21.89
N SER A 65 5.41 7.44 22.42
CA SER A 65 3.95 7.40 22.20
C SER A 65 3.31 8.54 22.98
N GLN A 66 2.59 9.44 22.31
CA GLN A 66 1.86 10.58 22.90
C GLN A 66 0.36 10.39 22.70
N GLN A 67 -0.44 10.77 23.69
CA GLN A 67 -1.90 10.84 23.53
C GLN A 67 -2.27 12.07 22.70
N LYS A 68 -3.44 12.05 22.06
CA LYS A 68 -3.92 13.13 21.17
C LYS A 68 -3.98 14.52 21.83
N TYR A 69 -4.04 14.58 23.16
CA TYR A 69 -4.15 15.82 23.93
C TYR A 69 -2.89 16.14 24.74
N ASP A 70 -1.83 15.34 24.59
CA ASP A 70 -0.56 15.65 25.22
C ASP A 70 0.14 16.78 24.44
N PRO A 71 0.86 17.67 25.11
CA PRO A 71 1.65 18.68 24.43
C PRO A 71 2.76 18.03 23.58
N ASP A 72 3.08 18.68 22.47
CA ASP A 72 4.19 18.28 21.61
C ASP A 72 5.50 18.32 22.40
N LEU A 73 6.36 17.34 22.11
CA LEU A 73 7.67 17.25 22.75
C LEU A 73 8.56 18.40 22.28
N THR A 74 9.16 19.11 23.23
CA THR A 74 10.18 20.11 22.91
C THR A 74 11.46 19.45 22.40
N TYR A 75 12.26 20.16 21.61
CA TYR A 75 13.50 19.63 21.04
C TYR A 75 14.45 19.07 22.11
N GLU A 76 14.60 19.75 23.25
CA GLU A 76 15.49 19.31 24.34
C GLU A 76 14.96 18.03 25.00
N GLU A 77 13.64 17.92 25.26
CA GLU A 77 13.04 16.70 25.80
C GLU A 77 13.18 15.52 24.83
N ARG A 78 13.03 15.76 23.53
CA ARG A 78 13.29 14.74 22.49
C ARG A 78 14.73 14.27 22.57
N LYS A 79 15.67 15.22 22.58
CA LYS A 79 17.11 14.93 22.65
C LYS A 79 17.43 14.12 23.90
N GLU A 80 16.89 14.45 25.06
CA GLU A 80 17.13 13.74 26.32
C GLU A 80 16.62 12.28 26.27
N ILE A 81 15.41 12.06 25.74
CA ILE A 81 14.84 10.71 25.60
C ILE A 81 15.70 9.86 24.65
N ILE A 82 16.09 10.43 23.52
CA ILE A 82 16.92 9.77 22.52
C ILE A 82 18.31 9.46 23.11
N GLU A 83 18.88 10.41 23.86
CA GLU A 83 20.18 10.25 24.49
C GLU A 83 20.19 9.11 25.52
N LYS A 84 19.15 9.02 26.34
CA LYS A 84 18.93 7.91 27.28
C LYS A 84 18.88 6.58 26.53
N LEU A 85 18.10 6.51 25.45
CA LEU A 85 17.97 5.29 24.65
C LEU A 85 19.32 4.85 24.04
N LEU A 86 20.09 5.79 23.49
CA LEU A 86 21.39 5.50 22.89
C LEU A 86 22.40 4.95 23.91
N LYS A 87 22.39 5.48 25.14
CA LYS A 87 23.27 5.00 26.23
C LYS A 87 22.87 3.62 26.75
N GLU A 88 21.57 3.37 26.91
CA GLU A 88 21.08 2.13 27.50
C GLU A 88 21.01 0.98 26.49
N LYS A 89 20.48 1.22 25.28
CA LYS A 89 20.15 0.19 24.29
C LYS A 89 20.44 0.69 22.86
N PRO A 90 21.70 0.66 22.40
CA PRO A 90 22.07 1.10 21.05
C PRO A 90 21.39 0.28 19.93
N GLY A 91 21.14 -1.02 20.14
CA GLY A 91 20.43 -1.87 19.17
C GLY A 91 18.98 -1.42 18.93
N GLN A 92 18.24 -1.14 20.00
CA GLN A 92 16.86 -0.63 19.93
C GLN A 92 16.80 0.76 19.27
N PHE A 93 17.81 1.61 19.55
CA PHE A 93 17.97 2.89 18.89
C PHE A 93 18.12 2.71 17.37
N LEU A 94 18.99 1.81 16.91
CA LEU A 94 19.19 1.53 15.49
C LEU A 94 17.94 0.95 14.82
N TYR A 95 17.22 0.04 15.48
CA TYR A 95 15.97 -0.50 14.96
C TYR A 95 14.93 0.59 14.67
N ARG A 96 14.79 1.57 15.58
CA ARG A 96 13.78 2.64 15.48
C ARG A 96 14.23 3.76 14.55
N PHE A 97 15.47 4.23 14.69
CA PHE A 97 15.95 5.45 14.04
C PHE A 97 16.93 5.22 12.89
N GLY A 98 17.44 4.00 12.69
CA GLY A 98 18.47 3.69 11.70
C GLY A 98 18.08 4.02 10.26
N LYS A 99 16.78 4.05 9.93
CA LYS A 99 16.29 4.45 8.61
C LYS A 99 16.57 5.92 8.27
N HIS A 100 16.63 6.77 9.29
CA HIS A 100 16.79 8.22 9.16
C HIS A 100 18.25 8.68 9.26
N LEU A 101 19.16 7.79 9.63
CA LEU A 101 20.58 8.08 9.73
C LEU A 101 21.30 7.85 8.41
N GLU A 102 22.31 8.67 8.12
CA GLU A 102 23.22 8.47 6.99
C GLU A 102 24.37 7.53 7.34
N GLN A 103 25.11 7.10 6.31
CA GLN A 103 26.24 6.19 6.47
C GLN A 103 27.31 6.74 7.41
N GLU A 104 27.53 8.06 7.39
CA GLU A 104 28.51 8.72 8.26
C GLU A 104 28.14 8.55 9.74
N HIS A 105 26.86 8.71 10.07
CA HIS A 105 26.35 8.61 11.44
C HIS A 105 26.39 7.18 11.97
N LEU A 106 26.28 6.20 11.07
CA LEU A 106 26.38 4.79 11.41
C LEU A 106 27.79 4.38 11.86
N GLN A 107 28.83 5.17 11.54
CA GLN A 107 30.20 4.90 11.99
C GLN A 107 30.33 4.95 13.52
N HIS A 108 29.48 5.70 14.22
CA HIS A 108 29.48 5.75 15.68
C HIS A 108 29.22 4.38 16.30
N PHE A 109 28.45 3.53 15.61
CA PHE A 109 28.07 2.21 16.14
C PHE A 109 29.17 1.16 16.02
N LEU A 110 30.28 1.47 15.35
CA LEU A 110 31.48 0.63 15.37
C LEU A 110 32.09 0.52 16.77
N GLU A 111 31.83 1.51 17.64
CA GLU A 111 32.24 1.45 19.06
C GLU A 111 31.56 0.30 19.83
N TYR A 112 30.43 -0.20 19.32
CA TYR A 112 29.62 -1.27 19.92
C TYR A 112 29.76 -2.60 19.14
N GLU A 113 30.83 -2.76 18.37
CA GLU A 113 31.12 -4.00 17.63
C GLU A 113 31.23 -5.19 18.60
N GLY A 114 30.45 -6.24 18.34
CA GLY A 114 30.35 -7.41 19.21
C GLY A 114 28.95 -7.62 19.82
N ASP A 115 28.11 -6.59 19.84
CA ASP A 115 26.69 -6.75 20.16
C ASP A 115 25.92 -7.24 18.92
N VAL A 116 25.38 -8.46 19.00
CA VAL A 116 24.67 -9.11 17.88
C VAL A 116 23.51 -8.26 17.35
N GLU A 117 22.79 -7.58 18.24
CA GLU A 117 21.68 -6.70 17.85
C GLU A 117 22.16 -5.49 17.06
N VAL A 118 23.22 -4.84 17.54
CA VAL A 118 23.80 -3.66 16.90
C VAL A 118 24.34 -4.03 15.52
N ASP A 119 25.11 -5.11 15.43
CA ASP A 119 25.68 -5.60 14.17
C ASP A 119 24.59 -5.94 13.14
N HIS A 120 23.53 -6.64 13.58
CA HIS A 120 22.41 -6.98 12.72
C HIS A 120 21.70 -5.73 12.17
N PHE A 121 21.32 -4.80 13.05
CA PHE A 121 20.60 -3.59 12.64
C PHE A 121 21.48 -2.61 11.86
N LEU A 122 22.78 -2.57 12.15
CA LEU A 122 23.77 -1.80 11.38
C LEU A 122 23.86 -2.34 9.95
N ALA A 123 24.00 -3.66 9.80
CA ALA A 123 24.02 -4.30 8.49
C ALA A 123 22.70 -4.09 7.71
N GLU A 124 21.55 -4.16 8.40
CA GLU A 124 20.25 -3.89 7.79
C GLU A 124 20.11 -2.44 7.33
N ALA A 125 20.51 -1.47 8.17
CA ALA A 125 20.48 -0.06 7.85
C ALA A 125 21.34 0.24 6.60
N LEU A 126 22.56 -0.30 6.53
CA LEU A 126 23.45 -0.13 5.39
C LEU A 126 22.87 -0.75 4.10
N LYS A 127 22.28 -1.95 4.18
CA LYS A 127 21.63 -2.60 3.03
C LYS A 127 20.48 -1.79 2.45
N ASN A 128 19.72 -1.11 3.31
CA ASN A 128 18.56 -0.31 2.91
C ASN A 128 18.94 1.02 2.22
N LYS A 129 20.14 1.56 2.48
CA LYS A 129 20.62 2.79 1.83
C LYS A 129 21.08 2.58 0.39
N ASN A 130 21.43 1.35 0.02
CA ASN A 130 21.80 1.05 -1.35
C ASN A 130 20.53 0.96 -2.24
N LYS A 131 20.38 1.92 -3.16
CA LYS A 131 19.22 2.01 -4.06
C LYS A 131 19.06 0.76 -4.94
N HIS A 132 20.17 0.16 -5.36
CA HIS A 132 20.17 -1.02 -6.22
C HIS A 132 19.68 -2.26 -5.44
N THR A 133 20.17 -2.47 -4.22
CA THR A 133 19.70 -3.56 -3.35
C THR A 133 18.24 -3.38 -2.98
N ALA A 134 17.80 -2.15 -2.66
CA ALA A 134 16.38 -1.87 -2.37
C ALA A 134 15.46 -2.22 -3.55
N LYS A 135 15.85 -1.83 -4.79
CA LYS A 135 15.13 -2.19 -6.02
C LYS A 135 15.06 -3.70 -6.21
N ILE A 136 16.16 -4.42 -5.99
CA ILE A 136 16.22 -5.88 -6.09
C ILE A 136 15.35 -6.53 -5.01
N THR A 137 15.41 -6.09 -3.76
CA THR A 137 14.60 -6.61 -2.66
C THR A 137 13.11 -6.46 -2.94
N ALA A 138 12.69 -5.29 -3.46
CA ALA A 138 11.30 -5.08 -3.87
C ALA A 138 10.88 -6.04 -5.00
N ARG A 139 11.73 -6.22 -6.02
CA ARG A 139 11.49 -7.18 -7.12
C ARG A 139 11.39 -8.62 -6.60
N ASN A 140 12.30 -9.02 -5.72
CA ASN A 140 12.33 -10.35 -5.11
C ASN A 140 11.11 -10.60 -4.21
N ARG A 141 10.66 -9.59 -3.46
CA ARG A 141 9.43 -9.67 -2.66
C ARG A 141 8.19 -9.87 -3.53
N ARG A 142 8.06 -9.10 -4.61
CA ARG A 142 6.95 -9.25 -5.58
C ARG A 142 6.99 -10.62 -6.26
N TYR A 143 8.17 -11.07 -6.66
CA TYR A 143 8.35 -12.40 -7.22
C TYR A 143 7.99 -13.51 -6.22
N ALA A 144 8.41 -13.40 -4.95
CA ALA A 144 8.04 -14.37 -3.92
C ALA A 144 6.52 -14.41 -3.70
N ALA A 145 5.84 -13.25 -3.70
CA ALA A 145 4.37 -13.19 -3.64
C ALA A 145 3.73 -13.87 -4.87
N LEU A 146 4.22 -13.59 -6.08
CA LEU A 146 3.79 -14.24 -7.32
C LEU A 146 3.99 -15.77 -7.25
N GLN A 147 5.13 -16.22 -6.74
CA GLN A 147 5.42 -17.65 -6.57
C GLN A 147 4.49 -18.32 -5.57
N LYS A 148 4.13 -17.64 -4.47
CA LYS A 148 3.13 -18.13 -3.51
C LYS A 148 1.76 -18.25 -4.16
N MET A 149 1.34 -17.24 -4.92
CA MET A 149 0.08 -17.26 -5.66
C MET A 149 0.04 -18.41 -6.68
N ARG A 150 1.14 -18.64 -7.41
CA ARG A 150 1.25 -19.74 -8.37
C ARG A 150 1.23 -21.13 -7.73
N ARG A 151 1.87 -21.29 -6.56
CA ARG A 151 1.96 -22.59 -5.86
C ARG A 151 0.69 -22.93 -5.08
N GLY A 152 0.00 -21.93 -4.56
CA GLY A 152 -1.01 -22.10 -3.51
C GLY A 152 -2.45 -21.86 -3.92
N GLY A 153 -2.76 -21.49 -5.17
CA GLY A 153 -4.17 -21.29 -5.52
C GLY A 153 -4.49 -20.95 -6.97
N ASP A 154 -5.78 -20.67 -7.17
CA ASP A 154 -6.43 -20.49 -8.47
C ASP A 154 -6.32 -19.06 -9.01
N TYR A 155 -5.49 -18.21 -8.40
CA TYR A 155 -5.34 -16.79 -8.77
C TYR A 155 -4.92 -16.58 -10.23
N PHE A 156 -4.28 -17.56 -10.87
CA PHE A 156 -3.94 -17.49 -12.31
C PHE A 156 -4.78 -18.45 -13.16
N SER A 157 -5.83 -19.04 -12.61
CA SER A 157 -6.80 -19.79 -13.39
C SER A 157 -7.58 -18.86 -14.31
N GLU A 158 -8.01 -19.38 -15.46
CA GLU A 158 -8.79 -18.62 -16.43
C GLU A 158 -10.09 -18.07 -15.83
N GLN A 159 -10.77 -18.88 -15.03
CA GLN A 159 -12.02 -18.50 -14.38
C GLN A 159 -11.81 -17.33 -13.39
N GLU A 160 -10.75 -17.35 -12.57
CA GLU A 160 -10.44 -16.23 -11.68
C GLU A 160 -9.96 -14.99 -12.43
N MET A 161 -9.24 -15.15 -13.54
CA MET A 161 -8.85 -14.03 -14.40
C MET A 161 -10.07 -13.33 -14.98
N GLU A 162 -11.00 -14.10 -15.56
CA GLU A 162 -12.27 -13.59 -16.09
C GLU A 162 -13.13 -12.94 -15.01
N ARG A 163 -13.23 -13.54 -13.81
CA ARG A 163 -14.01 -12.97 -12.70
C ARG A 163 -13.47 -11.61 -12.24
N ARG A 164 -12.15 -11.40 -12.24
CA ARG A 164 -11.52 -10.16 -11.75
C ARG A 164 -11.39 -9.09 -12.83
N ASP A 165 -11.03 -9.49 -14.05
CA ASP A 165 -10.86 -8.59 -15.18
C ASP A 165 -11.34 -9.27 -16.48
N PRO A 166 -12.64 -9.16 -16.78
CA PRO A 166 -13.23 -9.74 -17.99
C PRO A 166 -12.62 -9.20 -19.29
N LEU A 167 -12.20 -7.92 -19.30
CA LEU A 167 -11.63 -7.29 -20.50
C LEU A 167 -10.24 -7.84 -20.79
N LEU A 168 -9.41 -7.99 -19.75
CA LEU A 168 -8.10 -8.62 -19.86
C LEU A 168 -8.22 -10.08 -20.33
N TYR A 169 -9.22 -10.81 -19.81
CA TYR A 169 -9.51 -12.18 -20.22
C TYR A 169 -9.87 -12.25 -21.72
N ASP A 170 -10.77 -11.40 -22.20
CA ASP A 170 -11.15 -11.40 -23.61
C ASP A 170 -9.94 -11.11 -24.51
N HIS A 171 -9.09 -10.15 -24.15
CA HIS A 171 -7.91 -9.82 -24.95
C HIS A 171 -6.86 -10.94 -25.01
N LEU A 172 -6.55 -11.59 -23.88
CA LEU A 172 -5.47 -12.59 -23.81
C LEU A 172 -5.92 -14.01 -24.16
N ILE A 173 -7.19 -14.34 -23.93
CA ILE A 173 -7.74 -15.70 -24.06
C ILE A 173 -8.97 -15.68 -24.97
N GLY A 174 -9.98 -14.87 -24.65
CA GLY A 174 -11.28 -14.90 -25.31
C GLY A 174 -11.27 -14.62 -26.83
N GLN A 175 -10.35 -13.80 -27.33
CA GLN A 175 -10.19 -13.51 -28.77
C GLN A 175 -9.57 -14.68 -29.55
N HIS A 176 -8.83 -15.53 -28.86
CA HIS A 176 -8.17 -16.70 -29.45
C HIS A 176 -9.00 -17.98 -29.31
N GLN A 177 -10.11 -17.94 -28.56
CA GLN A 177 -11.05 -19.04 -28.47
C GLN A 177 -11.80 -19.21 -29.79
N THR A 178 -11.97 -20.46 -30.20
CA THR A 178 -12.81 -20.79 -31.34
C THR A 178 -14.29 -20.53 -31.02
N ARG A 179 -15.08 -20.38 -32.07
CA ARG A 179 -16.53 -20.17 -31.92
C ARG A 179 -17.20 -21.33 -31.17
N GLU A 180 -16.77 -22.56 -31.45
CA GLU A 180 -17.29 -23.77 -30.80
C GLU A 180 -17.00 -23.77 -29.29
N GLU A 181 -15.76 -23.49 -28.87
CA GLU A 181 -15.38 -23.40 -27.46
C GLU A 181 -16.17 -22.29 -26.73
N ARG A 182 -16.40 -21.16 -27.38
CA ARG A 182 -17.20 -20.05 -26.83
C ARG A 182 -18.66 -20.45 -26.63
N GLU A 183 -19.23 -21.17 -27.60
CA GLU A 183 -20.61 -21.68 -27.57
C GLU A 183 -20.76 -22.76 -26.49
N GLU A 184 -19.81 -23.68 -26.34
CA GLU A 184 -19.79 -24.66 -25.26
C GLU A 184 -19.77 -24.01 -23.87
N LYS A 185 -18.92 -22.99 -23.68
CA LYS A 185 -18.86 -22.23 -22.43
C LYS A 185 -20.17 -21.48 -22.14
N TYR A 186 -20.76 -20.86 -23.16
CA TYR A 186 -22.06 -20.19 -23.04
C TYR A 186 -23.16 -21.18 -22.67
N ASN A 187 -23.20 -22.35 -23.31
CA ASN A 187 -24.17 -23.40 -23.02
C ASN A 187 -24.00 -23.94 -21.59
N ALA A 188 -22.76 -24.15 -21.13
CA ALA A 188 -22.46 -24.56 -19.76
C ALA A 188 -22.88 -23.51 -18.71
N THR A 189 -22.75 -22.23 -19.02
CA THR A 189 -23.16 -21.14 -18.13
C THR A 189 -24.68 -20.95 -18.12
N THR A 190 -25.32 -21.08 -19.28
CA THR A 190 -26.78 -20.92 -19.46
C THR A 190 -27.57 -22.00 -18.71
N THR A 191 -27.04 -23.22 -18.62
CA THR A 191 -27.66 -24.29 -17.82
C THR A 191 -27.73 -23.98 -16.32
N ASP A 192 -26.87 -23.09 -15.80
CA ASP A 192 -26.92 -22.68 -14.39
C ASP A 192 -27.81 -21.46 -14.14
N THR A 193 -27.94 -20.53 -15.09
CA THR A 193 -28.82 -19.35 -14.98
C THR A 193 -30.30 -19.67 -15.19
N ASN A 194 -30.62 -20.69 -16.00
CA ASN A 194 -32.01 -21.14 -16.21
C ASN A 194 -32.68 -21.70 -14.94
N LYS A 195 -31.92 -22.00 -13.88
CA LYS A 195 -32.46 -22.40 -12.58
C LYS A 195 -33.05 -21.22 -11.78
N VAL A 196 -32.79 -19.98 -12.20
CA VAL A 196 -33.21 -18.76 -11.48
C VAL A 196 -34.54 -18.21 -12.02
N ASP A 197 -34.86 -18.45 -13.29
CA ASP A 197 -36.12 -18.03 -13.93
C ASP A 197 -37.33 -18.89 -13.51
N GLU A 198 -37.12 -20.09 -12.94
CA GLU A 198 -38.21 -20.92 -12.43
C GLU A 198 -38.57 -20.61 -10.96
N ASN A 199 -38.40 -19.37 -10.50
CA ASN A 199 -38.85 -18.97 -9.16
C ASN A 199 -40.25 -18.33 -9.21
N PRO A 200 -41.34 -19.11 -9.01
CA PRO A 200 -42.71 -18.60 -9.11
C PRO A 200 -43.03 -17.50 -8.08
N ALA A 201 -42.20 -17.31 -7.05
CA ALA A 201 -42.39 -16.27 -6.06
C ALA A 201 -42.17 -14.86 -6.61
N PHE A 202 -41.33 -14.67 -7.64
CA PHE A 202 -41.11 -13.35 -8.25
C PHE A 202 -42.22 -12.97 -9.24
N ASP A 203 -42.75 -13.93 -10.00
CA ASP A 203 -43.90 -13.72 -10.89
C ASP A 203 -45.18 -13.33 -10.13
N LEU A 204 -45.28 -13.70 -8.85
CA LEU A 204 -46.43 -13.41 -8.00
C LEU A 204 -46.39 -12.01 -7.36
N LEU A 205 -45.24 -11.31 -7.36
CA LEU A 205 -45.13 -9.97 -6.76
C LEU A 205 -45.95 -8.94 -7.55
N ASP A 206 -45.96 -9.04 -8.88
CA ASP A 206 -46.77 -8.16 -9.74
C ASP A 206 -48.28 -8.35 -9.52
N ILE A 207 -48.71 -9.55 -9.14
CA ILE A 207 -50.10 -9.86 -8.80
C ILE A 207 -50.44 -9.30 -7.42
N GLN A 208 -49.57 -9.53 -6.42
CA GLN A 208 -49.77 -9.02 -5.06
C GLN A 208 -49.80 -7.49 -5.02
N ALA A 209 -48.92 -6.82 -5.78
CA ALA A 209 -48.90 -5.37 -5.85
C ALA A 209 -50.22 -4.79 -6.39
N LYS A 210 -50.83 -5.42 -7.40
CA LYS A 210 -52.14 -5.02 -7.93
C LYS A 210 -53.27 -5.28 -6.94
N ASP A 211 -53.28 -6.46 -6.30
CA ASP A 211 -54.28 -6.82 -5.30
C ASP A 211 -54.24 -5.92 -4.04
N GLU A 212 -53.06 -5.38 -3.71
CA GLU A 212 -52.86 -4.42 -2.61
C GLU A 212 -53.25 -2.99 -3.02
N GLU A 213 -52.94 -2.59 -4.25
CA GLU A 213 -53.31 -1.30 -4.81
C GLU A 213 -54.85 -1.17 -4.94
N GLU A 214 -55.53 -2.19 -5.48
CA GLU A 214 -57.01 -2.22 -5.54
C GLU A 214 -57.62 -2.12 -4.13
N ARG A 215 -57.07 -2.86 -3.15
CA ARG A 215 -57.51 -2.76 -1.74
C ARG A 215 -57.24 -1.40 -1.10
N TYR A 216 -56.27 -0.65 -1.58
CA TYR A 216 -55.97 0.70 -1.11
C TYR A 216 -57.00 1.69 -1.68
N PHE A 217 -57.29 1.63 -2.98
CA PHE A 217 -58.30 2.48 -3.62
C PHE A 217 -59.73 2.22 -3.11
N ASP A 218 -60.10 0.96 -2.87
CA ASP A 218 -61.42 0.62 -2.34
C ASP A 218 -61.65 1.14 -0.90
N LYS A 219 -60.59 1.19 -0.07
CA LYS A 219 -60.66 1.74 1.29
C LYS A 219 -60.81 3.26 1.31
N ASP A 220 -60.10 3.96 0.43
CA ASP A 220 -60.22 5.41 0.30
C ASP A 220 -61.64 5.82 -0.15
N GLU A 221 -62.30 5.01 -1.00
CA GLU A 221 -63.69 5.25 -1.42
C GLU A 221 -64.74 4.99 -0.31
N GLU A 222 -64.46 4.11 0.65
CA GLU A 222 -65.34 3.85 1.81
C GLU A 222 -65.20 4.94 2.90
N GLU A 223 -64.00 5.51 3.08
CA GLU A 223 -63.77 6.62 4.01
C GLU A 223 -64.37 7.96 3.52
N GLU A 224 -64.49 8.17 2.20
CA GLU A 224 -65.09 9.38 1.63
C GLU A 224 -66.63 9.43 1.71
N LYS A 225 -67.28 8.30 2.05
CA LYS A 225 -68.75 8.16 2.15
C LYS A 225 -69.32 8.14 3.57
N SER A 226 -68.48 8.28 4.61
CA SER A 226 -68.91 8.28 6.03
C SER A 226 -68.96 9.67 6.67
#